data_AF-A0A7U8K925-F1
#
_entry.id   AF-A0A7U8K925-F1
#
_cell.length_a   1.000
_cell.length_b   1.000
_cell.length_c   1.000
_cell.angle_alpha   90.00
_cell.angle_beta   90.00
_cell.angle_gamma   90.00
#
_symmetry.space_group_name_H-M   'P 1'
#
loop_
_entity.id
_entity.type
_entity.pdbx_description
1 polymer ?
#
loop_
_entity_poly.entity_id
_entity_poly.type
_entity_poly.pdbx_seq_one_letter_code
_entity_poly.pdbx_strand_id
1 'polypeptide(L)'
;MTRRRYELTDHEWSIISPLLPNKPRGVARVDDRRVLNGILWRFRTGSPWAEVPERYGPPTACYNRFVRWRKAGVWDRLFEAVPKAYDGDIVMIDSTCVRVHQHAATGKKGMETMVAWDVPAAGLRAKSTRSLMPKVARSIYV
;
A
#
# COMPACT_ATOMS: atom_id res chain seq x y z
N MET A 1 -12.83 -17.75 22.20
CA MET A 1 -13.33 -17.55 20.82
C MET A 1 -12.43 -18.34 19.88
N THR A 2 -13.00 -19.17 19.00
CA THR A 2 -12.23 -19.95 18.03
C THR A 2 -11.65 -19.03 16.96
N ARG A 3 -10.32 -18.99 16.84
CA ARG A 3 -9.60 -18.20 15.82
C ARG A 3 -10.06 -18.60 14.42
N ARG A 4 -10.44 -17.64 13.58
CA ARG A 4 -10.75 -17.90 12.16
C ARG A 4 -9.47 -17.97 11.33
N ARG A 5 -9.51 -18.70 10.22
CA ARG A 5 -8.36 -19.02 9.33
C ARG A 5 -7.44 -17.84 8.98
N TYR A 6 -7.96 -16.61 8.96
CA TYR A 6 -7.23 -15.42 8.50
C TYR A 6 -6.97 -14.37 9.57
N GLU A 7 -7.28 -14.67 10.83
CA GLU A 7 -7.14 -13.73 11.93
C GLU A 7 -5.79 -13.84 12.62
N LEU A 8 -5.28 -12.70 13.07
CA LEU A 8 -4.06 -12.61 13.84
C LEU A 8 -4.24 -13.26 15.23
N THR A 9 -3.27 -14.07 15.63
CA THR A 9 -3.13 -14.51 17.03
C THR A 9 -2.80 -13.32 17.93
N ASP A 10 -2.97 -13.51 19.24
CA ASP A 10 -2.56 -12.50 20.22
C ASP A 10 -1.05 -12.28 20.21
N HIS A 11 -0.27 -13.32 19.92
CA HIS A 11 1.18 -13.23 19.78
C HIS A 11 1.58 -12.39 18.56
N GLU A 12 1.04 -12.71 17.37
CA GLU A 12 1.26 -11.90 16.15
C GLU A 12 0.82 -10.44 16.37
N TRP A 13 -0.30 -10.24 17.07
CA TRP A 13 -0.78 -8.91 17.40
C TRP A 13 0.16 -8.16 18.34
N SER A 14 0.76 -8.82 19.34
CA SER A 14 1.71 -8.20 20.25
C SER A 14 2.97 -7.69 19.54
N ILE A 15 3.38 -8.34 18.45
CA ILE A 15 4.49 -7.91 17.59
C ILE A 15 4.08 -6.71 16.73
N ILE A 16 2.87 -6.74 16.17
CA ILE A 16 2.40 -5.73 15.20
C ILE A 16 1.94 -4.43 15.88
N SER A 17 1.20 -4.53 16.98
CA SER A 17 0.55 -3.37 17.63
C SER A 17 1.50 -2.20 17.93
N PRO A 18 2.74 -2.41 18.42
CA PRO A 18 3.69 -1.32 18.69
C PRO A 18 4.16 -0.59 17.43
N LEU A 19 4.06 -1.20 16.25
CA LEU A 19 4.51 -0.63 14.98
C LEU A 19 3.47 0.32 14.37
N LEU A 20 2.23 0.25 14.86
CA LEU A 20 1.13 1.03 14.32
C LEU A 20 1.21 2.50 14.75
N PRO A 21 0.82 3.44 13.87
CA PRO A 21 0.95 4.87 14.15
C PRO A 21 -0.01 5.32 15.27
N ASN A 22 0.56 5.68 16.42
CA ASN A 22 -0.17 6.05 17.65
C ASN A 22 -0.58 7.54 17.72
N LYS A 23 -1.16 8.11 16.65
CA LYS A 23 -1.61 9.52 16.67
C LYS A 23 -3.11 9.63 16.41
N PRO A 24 -3.97 9.42 17.41
CA PRO A 24 -5.36 9.83 17.29
C PRO A 24 -5.41 11.37 17.27
N ARG A 25 -5.89 11.94 16.17
CA ARG A 25 -6.33 13.33 16.14
C ARG A 25 -7.81 13.29 15.77
N GLY A 26 -8.69 13.66 16.70
CA GLY A 26 -10.15 13.60 16.53
C GLY A 26 -10.79 12.27 16.93
N VAL A 27 -11.79 11.84 16.16
CA VAL A 27 -12.69 10.70 16.47
C VAL A 27 -11.93 9.40 16.76
N ALA A 28 -12.44 8.63 17.71
CA ALA A 28 -11.92 7.32 18.08
C ALA A 28 -11.70 6.43 16.83
N ARG A 29 -10.52 5.82 16.75
CA ARG A 29 -10.20 4.90 15.65
C ARG A 29 -11.05 3.64 15.76
N VAL A 30 -11.56 3.17 14.62
CA VAL A 30 -11.99 1.77 14.50
C VAL A 30 -10.80 0.89 14.89
N ASP A 31 -11.07 -0.15 15.69
CA ASP A 31 -10.07 -1.10 16.18
C ASP A 31 -9.11 -1.55 15.07
N ASP A 32 -7.83 -1.22 15.24
CA ASP A 32 -6.80 -1.47 14.25
C ASP A 32 -6.57 -2.97 14.03
N ARG A 33 -6.78 -3.82 15.06
CA ARG A 33 -6.68 -5.28 14.91
C ARG A 33 -7.79 -5.81 14.01
N ARG A 34 -9.03 -5.38 14.27
CA ARG A 34 -10.20 -5.71 13.45
C ARG A 34 -10.01 -5.30 11.99
N VAL A 35 -9.53 -4.09 11.75
CA VAL A 35 -9.28 -3.58 10.38
C VAL A 35 -8.14 -4.33 9.70
N LEU A 36 -7.05 -4.60 10.42
CA LEU A 36 -5.92 -5.36 9.87
C LEU A 36 -6.34 -6.79 9.48
N ASN A 37 -7.15 -7.46 10.31
CA ASN A 37 -7.72 -8.76 9.94
C ASN A 37 -8.56 -8.70 8.65
N GLY A 38 -9.29 -7.61 8.40
CA GLY A 38 -10.01 -7.39 7.14
C GLY A 38 -9.09 -7.23 5.93
N ILE A 39 -7.99 -6.50 6.09
CA ILE A 39 -6.99 -6.33 5.04
C ILE A 39 -6.30 -7.66 4.72
N LEU A 40 -5.90 -8.42 5.76
CA LEU A 40 -5.27 -9.74 5.60
C LEU A 40 -6.22 -10.75 4.96
N TRP A 41 -7.52 -10.69 5.31
CA TRP A 41 -8.54 -11.49 4.65
C TRP A 41 -8.58 -11.20 3.15
N ARG A 42 -8.60 -9.93 2.74
CA ARG A 42 -8.59 -9.54 1.31
C ARG A 42 -7.36 -10.07 0.59
N PHE A 43 -6.17 -9.97 1.20
CA PHE A 43 -4.94 -10.42 0.56
C PHE A 43 -4.87 -11.94 0.41
N ARG A 44 -5.35 -12.68 1.39
CA ARG A 44 -5.35 -14.15 1.34
C ARG A 44 -6.41 -14.75 0.43
N THR A 45 -7.52 -14.04 0.21
CA THR A 45 -8.65 -14.53 -0.60
C THR A 45 -8.61 -14.04 -2.05
N GLY A 46 -7.97 -12.89 -2.31
CA GLY A 46 -8.02 -12.26 -3.62
C GLY A 46 -9.30 -11.47 -3.90
N SER A 47 -10.33 -11.60 -3.07
CA SER A 47 -11.65 -11.00 -3.28
C SER A 47 -11.63 -9.47 -3.39
N PRO A 48 -12.62 -8.87 -4.08
CA PRO A 48 -12.83 -7.43 -4.07
C PRO A 48 -12.98 -6.86 -2.66
N TRP A 49 -12.57 -5.60 -2.45
CA TRP A 49 -12.73 -4.92 -1.16
C TRP A 49 -14.20 -4.90 -0.69
N ALA A 50 -15.16 -4.78 -1.60
CA ALA A 50 -16.58 -4.77 -1.29
C ALA A 50 -17.09 -6.05 -0.60
N GLU A 51 -16.38 -7.16 -0.78
CA GLU A 51 -16.73 -8.46 -0.18
C GLU A 51 -16.06 -8.69 1.19
N VAL A 52 -15.26 -7.73 1.68
CA VAL A 52 -14.67 -7.85 3.01
C VAL A 52 -15.79 -8.04 4.03
N PRO A 53 -15.76 -9.13 4.82
CA PRO A 53 -16.85 -9.43 5.74
C PRO A 53 -17.07 -8.32 6.75
N GLU A 54 -18.34 -7.97 7.00
CA GLU A 54 -18.77 -6.86 7.87
C GLU A 54 -18.18 -6.93 9.30
N ARG A 55 -17.88 -8.14 9.78
CA ARG A 55 -17.17 -8.34 11.06
C ARG A 55 -15.82 -7.64 11.14
N TYR A 56 -15.18 -7.29 10.03
CA TYR A 56 -13.93 -6.51 10.00
C TYR A 56 -14.16 -4.99 9.87
N GLY A 57 -15.42 -4.58 9.81
CA GLY A 57 -15.85 -3.20 9.65
C GLY A 57 -16.12 -2.86 8.18
N PRO A 58 -16.44 -1.60 7.88
CA PRO A 58 -16.75 -1.17 6.52
C PRO A 58 -15.58 -1.43 5.56
N PRO A 59 -15.82 -1.97 4.35
CA PRO A 59 -14.81 -2.13 3.30
C PRO A 59 -13.96 -0.89 3.05
N THR A 60 -14.60 0.28 3.04
CA THR A 60 -13.95 1.58 2.84
C THR A 60 -12.97 1.91 3.97
N ALA A 61 -13.24 1.49 5.21
CA ALA A 61 -12.33 1.67 6.34
C ALA A 61 -11.07 0.81 6.17
N CYS A 62 -11.22 -0.44 5.73
CA CYS A 62 -10.10 -1.34 5.44
C CYS A 62 -9.22 -0.79 4.31
N TYR A 63 -9.83 -0.41 3.18
CA TYR A 63 -9.10 0.15 2.06
C TYR A 63 -8.38 1.45 2.41
N ASN A 64 -9.08 2.42 3.02
CA ASN A 64 -8.49 3.69 3.41
C ASN A 64 -7.35 3.48 4.42
N ARG A 65 -7.48 2.52 5.33
CA ARG A 65 -6.42 2.17 6.26
C ARG A 65 -5.20 1.61 5.55
N PHE A 66 -5.40 0.65 4.65
CA PHE A 66 -4.32 0.08 3.84
C PHE A 66 -3.53 1.18 3.11
N VAL A 67 -4.22 2.09 2.40
CA VAL A 67 -3.59 3.18 1.65
C VAL A 67 -2.83 4.14 2.57
N ARG A 68 -3.41 4.54 3.70
CA ARG A 68 -2.74 5.44 4.66
C ARG A 68 -1.50 4.80 5.26
N TRP A 69 -1.58 3.53 5.64
CA TRP A 69 -0.47 2.78 6.22
C TRP A 69 0.64 2.52 5.21
N ARG A 70 0.30 2.28 3.94
CA ARG A 70 1.28 2.23 2.84
C ARG A 70 2.02 3.54 2.68
N LYS A 71 1.31 4.66 2.62
CA LYS A 71 1.94 6.00 2.53
C LYS A 71 2.80 6.35 3.75
N ALA A 72 2.50 5.78 4.91
CA ALA A 72 3.20 6.03 6.16
C ALA A 72 4.32 5.00 6.46
N GLY A 73 4.67 4.12 5.52
CA GLY A 73 5.70 3.08 5.71
C GLY A 73 5.41 2.13 6.86
N VAL A 74 4.13 1.91 7.18
CA VAL A 74 3.72 0.98 8.24
C VAL A 74 3.96 -0.46 7.75
N TRP A 75 3.57 -0.76 6.51
CA TRP A 75 3.77 -2.10 5.94
C TRP A 75 5.23 -2.50 5.88
N ASP A 76 6.13 -1.57 5.51
CA ASP A 76 7.58 -1.84 5.48
C ASP A 76 8.09 -2.27 6.87
N ARG A 77 7.66 -1.56 7.92
CA ARG A 77 8.00 -1.91 9.30
C ARG A 77 7.41 -3.25 9.74
N LEU A 78 6.19 -3.59 9.32
CA LEU A 78 5.62 -4.91 9.58
C LEU A 78 6.43 -6.01 8.86
N PHE A 79 6.78 -5.79 7.59
CA PHE A 79 7.54 -6.75 6.79
C PHE A 79 8.96 -6.94 7.30
N GLU A 80 9.54 -5.95 7.96
CA GLU A 80 10.83 -6.10 8.64
C GLU A 80 10.70 -6.82 9.99
N ALA A 81 9.70 -6.47 10.80
CA ALA A 81 9.61 -6.95 12.18
C ALA A 81 9.03 -8.35 12.31
N VAL A 82 8.04 -8.72 11.48
CA VAL A 82 7.36 -10.02 11.62
C VAL A 82 8.30 -11.18 11.31
N PRO A 83 9.06 -11.23 10.20
CA PRO A 83 9.97 -12.34 9.93
C PRO A 83 11.04 -12.50 11.03
N LYS A 84 11.60 -11.38 11.52
CA LYS A 84 12.55 -11.36 12.64
C LYS A 84 11.98 -12.00 13.91
N ALA A 85 10.69 -11.86 14.17
CA ALA A 85 10.05 -12.47 15.35
C ALA A 85 9.85 -13.99 15.23
N TYR A 86 9.98 -14.56 14.02
CA TYR A 86 9.87 -15.98 13.74
C TYR A 86 11.20 -16.60 13.27
N ASP A 87 12.32 -15.90 13.45
CA ASP A 87 13.64 -16.28 12.93
C ASP A 87 13.62 -16.67 11.43
N GLY A 88 12.79 -15.97 10.66
CA GLY A 88 12.59 -16.23 9.24
C GLY A 88 12.83 -15.01 8.35
N ASP A 89 12.77 -15.25 7.05
CA ASP A 89 12.84 -14.22 6.00
C ASP A 89 11.48 -14.04 5.31
N ILE A 90 11.32 -12.93 4.59
CA ILE A 90 10.16 -12.72 3.73
C ILE A 90 10.23 -13.71 2.55
N VAL A 91 9.23 -14.57 2.43
CA VAL A 91 9.08 -15.49 1.29
C VAL A 91 7.88 -15.06 0.44
N MET A 92 8.12 -14.79 -0.84
CA MET A 92 7.06 -14.49 -1.81
C MET A 92 6.56 -15.78 -2.47
N ILE A 93 5.50 -16.36 -1.88
CA ILE A 93 4.98 -17.70 -2.22
C ILE A 93 4.42 -17.78 -3.66
N ASP A 94 3.90 -16.68 -4.22
CA ASP A 94 3.21 -16.64 -5.52
C ASP A 94 3.80 -15.66 -6.53
N SER A 95 5.12 -15.50 -6.54
CA SER A 95 5.82 -14.64 -7.50
C SER A 95 5.53 -15.05 -8.96
N THR A 96 4.70 -14.30 -9.69
CA THR A 96 4.57 -14.46 -11.14
C THR A 96 5.63 -13.63 -11.86
N CYS A 97 6.64 -14.28 -12.45
CA CYS A 97 7.58 -13.61 -13.36
C CYS A 97 7.03 -13.62 -14.79
N VAL A 98 6.63 -12.45 -15.31
CA VAL A 98 6.28 -12.31 -16.72
C VAL A 98 7.53 -11.93 -17.49
N ARG A 99 8.10 -12.88 -18.25
CA ARG A 99 9.18 -12.57 -19.20
C ARG A 99 8.57 -11.90 -20.43
N VAL A 100 8.93 -10.64 -20.65
CA VAL A 100 8.57 -9.92 -21.88
C VAL A 100 9.51 -10.32 -23.02
N HIS A 101 9.03 -10.22 -24.25
CA HIS A 101 9.87 -10.44 -25.43
C HIS A 101 11.02 -9.44 -25.46
N GLN A 102 12.20 -9.85 -25.92
CA GLN A 102 13.42 -9.01 -25.92
C GLN A 102 13.25 -7.65 -26.61
N HIS A 103 12.38 -7.53 -27.61
CA HIS A 103 12.07 -6.24 -28.26
C HIS A 103 11.22 -5.29 -27.40
N ALA A 104 10.68 -5.74 -26.28
CA ALA A 104 10.05 -4.91 -25.25
C ALA A 104 11.00 -4.56 -24.09
N ALA A 105 12.23 -5.10 -24.08
CA ALA A 105 13.22 -4.89 -23.03
C ALA A 105 14.05 -3.60 -23.19
N THR A 106 13.60 -2.64 -24.00
CA THR A 106 14.29 -1.36 -24.28
C THR A 106 13.99 -0.28 -23.22
N GLY A 107 13.82 -0.66 -21.96
CA GLY A 107 13.69 0.26 -20.85
C GLY A 107 15.04 0.93 -20.53
N LYS A 108 15.04 2.24 -20.27
CA LYS A 108 16.27 2.97 -19.87
C LYS A 108 16.91 2.31 -18.64
N LYS A 109 18.15 1.85 -18.80
CA LYS A 109 18.98 1.31 -17.72
C LYS A 109 19.21 2.41 -16.68
N GLY A 110 18.57 2.31 -15.52
CA GLY A 110 18.68 3.31 -14.46
C GLY A 110 17.55 3.32 -13.42
N MET A 111 16.51 2.49 -13.54
CA MET A 111 15.61 2.29 -12.40
C MET A 111 16.26 1.30 -11.45
N GLU A 112 16.68 1.81 -10.28
CA GLU A 112 17.17 1.02 -9.17
C GLU A 112 16.18 -0.10 -8.82
N THR A 113 16.76 -1.24 -8.46
CA THR A 113 16.07 -2.47 -8.12
C THR A 113 15.04 -2.25 -7.01
N MET A 114 13.80 -2.55 -7.38
CA MET A 114 12.60 -2.76 -6.58
C MET A 114 12.84 -3.27 -5.15
N VAL A 115 12.42 -2.51 -4.14
CA VAL A 115 12.15 -3.02 -2.79
C VAL A 115 10.69 -3.45 -2.70
N ALA A 116 10.45 -4.70 -3.11
CA ALA A 116 9.27 -5.56 -2.87
C ALA A 116 7.85 -5.08 -3.25
N TRP A 117 7.53 -3.79 -3.37
CA TRP A 117 6.19 -3.30 -3.72
C TRP A 117 6.27 -1.92 -4.40
N ASP A 118 5.36 -1.64 -5.36
CA ASP A 118 5.29 -0.44 -6.23
C ASP A 118 5.36 0.93 -5.52
N VAL A 119 6.54 1.31 -5.02
CA VAL A 119 6.88 2.65 -4.58
C VAL A 119 8.24 3.01 -5.18
N PRO A 120 8.30 3.92 -6.17
CA PRO A 120 9.57 4.49 -6.59
C PRO A 120 10.17 5.27 -5.41
N ALA A 121 11.37 4.88 -4.98
CA ALA A 121 12.18 5.66 -4.06
C ALA A 121 12.61 6.97 -4.77
N ALA A 122 12.38 8.11 -4.08
CA ALA A 122 12.77 9.48 -4.45
C ALA A 122 12.17 10.01 -5.78
N GLY A 123 11.38 11.08 -5.81
CA GLY A 123 11.71 12.40 -5.29
C GLY A 123 12.13 13.30 -6.45
N LEU A 124 11.29 14.29 -6.80
CA LEU A 124 11.62 15.65 -7.26
C LEU A 124 10.47 16.28 -8.06
N ARG A 125 9.78 17.20 -7.37
CA ARG A 125 9.21 18.47 -7.84
C ARG A 125 8.98 18.61 -9.36
N ALA A 126 7.71 18.64 -9.77
CA ALA A 126 7.32 19.13 -11.09
C ALA A 126 7.86 20.56 -11.30
N LYS A 127 8.80 20.73 -12.23
CA LYS A 127 9.20 22.05 -12.72
C LYS A 127 8.08 22.56 -13.62
N SER A 128 7.41 23.62 -13.17
CA SER A 128 6.49 24.43 -13.96
C SER A 128 7.14 24.88 -15.27
N THR A 129 6.55 24.50 -16.39
CA THR A 129 6.83 25.11 -17.69
C THR A 129 5.86 26.27 -17.88
N ARG A 130 6.37 27.50 -17.71
CA ARG A 130 5.69 28.73 -18.12
C ARG A 130 5.58 28.74 -19.65
N SER A 131 4.40 28.44 -20.17
CA SER A 131 4.12 28.63 -21.61
C SER A 131 3.96 30.12 -21.90
N LEU A 132 4.87 30.65 -22.73
CA LEU A 132 4.73 31.94 -23.41
C LEU A 132 3.75 31.75 -24.57
N MET A 133 2.50 32.17 -24.39
CA MET A 133 1.58 32.38 -25.51
C MET A 133 1.85 33.77 -26.11
N PRO A 134 2.21 33.89 -27.40
CA PRO A 134 2.24 35.18 -28.07
C PRO A 134 0.81 35.72 -28.28
N LYS A 135 0.58 36.98 -27.88
CA LYS A 135 -0.67 37.69 -28.13
C LYS A 135 -0.84 37.89 -29.64
N VAL A 136 -1.83 37.25 -30.24
CA VAL A 136 -2.33 37.61 -31.58
C VAL A 136 -3.48 38.59 -31.41
N ALA A 137 -3.30 39.76 -32.02
CA ALA A 137 -4.27 40.84 -32.11
C ALA A 137 -5.53 40.40 -32.87
N ARG A 138 -6.71 40.74 -32.34
CA ARG A 138 -7.97 40.63 -33.09
C ARG A 138 -8.23 41.94 -33.83
N SER A 139 -8.22 41.84 -35.15
CA SER A 139 -8.68 42.83 -36.11
C SER A 139 -10.18 42.64 -36.35
N ILE A 140 -10.95 43.69 -36.05
CA ILE A 140 -12.18 44.21 -36.70
C ILE A 140 -12.86 43.37 -37.80
N TYR A 141 -14.15 43.11 -37.56
CA TYR A 141 -15.34 43.13 -38.45
C TYR A 141 -16.55 43.11 -37.46
N VAL A 142 -17.57 43.97 -37.44
CA VAL A 142 -18.11 45.09 -38.23
C VAL A 142 -18.59 46.13 -37.21
#